data_AF-A0A3D2FYF4-F1
#
_entry.id   AF-A0A3D2FYF4-F1
#
_cell.length_a   1.000
_cell.length_b   1.000
_cell.length_c   1.000
_cell.angle_alpha   90.00
_cell.angle_beta   90.00
_cell.angle_gamma   90.00
#
_symmetry.space_group_name_H-M   'P 1'
#
loop_
_entity.id
_entity.type
_entity.pdbx_description
1 polymer ?
#
loop_
_entity_poly.entity_id
_entity_poly.type
_entity_poly.pdbx_seq_one_letter_code
_entity_poly.pdbx_strand_id
1 'polypeptide(L)'
;MTHAECAAALRALAPEERIDPSLLASLDAAPEDALTREELKNALDTLFDPETVEPVLEALPETESEYATRAEFAFCVSRLLGKESAAEDVYYPDVAPTHWASAEVLAAAGSGTLTKESLESMTRDGFLWFGGYLYRLGDDGYFLTDSEFDGLYFDKNSRYTSGSAELDDYVAQTLSDFMTPDAARLDDLKAIYYHVKNDFQYLTRNYYDSGATGWDIDEALTIFRTNKGNCYCYAGAFCALARGLGYNARTYSGSIGIENQPHAWTEITLDGKIYICDPEIEMNYWLLQMYTDNFMMLRENSLGWNYQAVGRT
;
A
#
# COMPACT_ATOMS: atom_id res chain seq x y z
N MET A 1 7.43 8.02 11.16
CA MET A 1 7.41 9.39 10.63
C MET A 1 8.67 9.57 9.82
N THR A 2 8.63 10.15 8.63
CA THR A 2 9.85 10.38 7.84
C THR A 2 10.51 11.71 8.21
N HIS A 3 11.77 11.88 7.81
CA HIS A 3 12.47 13.15 7.94
C HIS A 3 11.75 14.29 7.21
N ALA A 4 11.20 14.05 6.01
CA ALA A 4 10.42 15.04 5.27
C ALA A 4 9.15 15.47 6.02
N GLU A 5 8.41 14.52 6.61
CA GLU A 5 7.24 14.82 7.43
C GLU A 5 7.62 15.68 8.65
N CYS A 6 8.75 15.37 9.29
CA CYS A 6 9.25 16.13 10.44
C CYS A 6 9.65 17.55 10.04
N ALA A 7 10.44 17.70 8.99
CA ALA A 7 10.89 19.01 8.52
C ALA A 7 9.70 19.90 8.10
N ALA A 8 8.71 19.33 7.41
CA ALA A 8 7.48 20.05 7.07
C ALA A 8 6.71 20.51 8.32
N ALA A 9 6.60 19.65 9.35
CA ALA A 9 5.95 20.01 10.60
C ALA A 9 6.69 21.11 11.36
N LEU A 10 8.02 21.04 11.47
CA LEU A 10 8.85 22.06 12.13
C LEU A 10 8.65 23.43 11.48
N ARG A 11 8.71 23.50 10.14
CA ARG A 11 8.46 24.72 9.36
C ARG A 11 7.07 25.32 9.56
N ALA A 12 6.08 24.48 9.88
CA ALA A 12 4.73 24.95 10.19
C ALA A 12 4.60 25.49 11.62
N LEU A 13 5.41 24.99 12.56
CA LEU A 13 5.38 25.35 13.97
C LEU A 13 6.12 26.65 14.28
N ALA A 14 7.18 26.97 13.54
CA ALA A 14 7.98 28.17 13.74
C ALA A 14 8.52 28.71 12.41
N PRO A 15 8.76 30.04 12.31
CA PRO A 15 9.50 30.60 11.18
C PRO A 15 10.88 29.94 11.04
N GLU A 16 11.34 29.68 9.80
CA GLU A 16 12.61 28.99 9.56
C GLU A 16 13.80 29.66 10.26
N GLU A 17 13.77 30.98 10.46
CA GLU A 17 14.84 31.71 11.17
C GLU A 17 14.95 31.37 12.66
N ARG A 18 13.95 30.68 13.22
CA ARG A 18 13.94 30.20 14.62
C ARG A 18 14.26 28.72 14.76
N ILE A 19 14.38 28.00 13.65
CA ILE A 19 14.70 26.57 13.64
C ILE A 19 16.20 26.45 13.38
N ASP A 20 16.89 25.55 14.08
CA ASP A 20 18.31 25.32 13.82
C ASP A 20 18.52 24.90 12.35
N PRO A 21 19.29 25.68 11.55
CA PRO A 21 19.51 25.36 10.15
C PRO A 21 20.21 24.01 9.93
N SER A 22 21.00 23.54 10.90
CA SER A 22 21.69 22.25 10.83
C SER A 22 20.73 21.07 10.98
N LEU A 23 19.67 21.23 11.80
CA LEU A 23 18.61 20.25 11.95
C LEU A 23 17.76 20.14 10.67
N LEU A 24 17.33 21.28 10.12
CA LEU A 24 16.58 21.26 8.85
C LEU A 24 17.42 20.65 7.72
N ALA A 25 18.69 21.02 7.63
CA ALA A 25 19.60 20.46 6.63
C ALA A 25 19.81 18.94 6.80
N SER A 26 19.84 18.41 8.03
CA SER A 26 19.97 16.97 8.24
C SER A 26 18.70 16.23 7.82
N LEU A 27 17.52 16.76 8.15
CA LEU A 27 16.23 16.15 7.77
C LEU A 27 16.01 16.21 6.24
N ASP A 28 16.34 17.34 5.61
CA ASP A 28 16.18 17.49 4.17
C ASP A 28 17.20 16.66 3.35
N ALA A 29 18.30 16.22 3.96
CA ALA A 29 19.33 15.42 3.29
C ALA A 29 18.88 13.98 3.01
N ALA A 30 17.96 13.45 3.80
CA ALA A 30 17.45 12.09 3.69
C ALA A 30 15.92 12.05 3.90
N PRO A 31 15.13 12.67 3.02
CA PRO A 31 13.71 12.95 3.25
C PRO A 31 12.84 11.71 3.48
N GLU A 32 13.22 10.57 2.90
CA GLU A 32 12.50 9.29 3.01
C GLU A 32 12.90 8.46 4.24
N ASP A 33 13.99 8.84 4.92
CA ASP A 33 14.47 8.07 6.08
C ASP A 33 13.50 8.20 7.25
N ALA A 34 13.34 7.11 7.99
CA ALA A 34 12.51 7.08 9.19
C ALA A 34 13.18 7.89 10.30
N LEU A 35 12.44 8.85 10.87
CA LEU A 35 12.85 9.65 12.00
C LEU A 35 13.02 8.75 13.24
N THR A 36 14.16 8.80 13.89
CA THR A 36 14.41 8.12 15.16
C THR A 36 13.82 8.90 16.33
N ARG A 37 13.58 8.22 17.46
CA ARG A 37 13.14 8.88 18.71
C ARG A 37 14.20 9.83 19.27
N GLU A 38 15.49 9.57 19.02
CA GLU A 38 16.57 10.49 19.37
C GLU A 38 16.54 11.76 18.52
N GLU A 39 16.36 11.62 17.20
CA GLU A 39 16.17 12.76 16.29
C GLU A 39 14.91 13.57 16.64
N LEU A 40 13.82 12.90 17.01
CA LEU A 40 12.62 13.57 17.52
C LEU A 40 12.93 14.41 18.75
N LYS A 41 13.64 13.85 19.74
CA LYS A 41 14.05 14.60 20.94
C LYS A 41 14.87 15.83 20.58
N ASN A 42 15.90 15.67 19.74
CA ASN A 42 16.75 16.78 19.30
C ASN A 42 15.94 17.86 18.58
N ALA A 43 14.96 17.47 17.76
CA ALA A 43 14.07 18.41 17.09
C ALA A 43 13.18 19.19 18.07
N LEU A 44 12.66 18.54 19.12
CA LEU A 44 11.84 19.18 20.14
C LEU A 44 12.67 20.11 21.04
N ASP A 45 13.86 19.70 21.48
CA ASP A 45 14.78 20.52 22.29
C ASP A 45 15.26 21.77 21.56
N THR A 46 15.20 21.78 20.22
CA THR A 46 15.50 22.96 19.40
C THR A 46 14.37 24.00 19.44
N LEU A 47 13.11 23.54 19.56
CA LEU A 47 11.92 24.39 19.52
C LEU A 47 11.41 24.81 20.90
N PHE A 48 11.65 23.98 21.91
CA PHE A 48 11.09 24.10 23.26
C PHE A 48 12.21 24.02 24.30
N ASP A 49 11.91 24.44 25.54
CA ASP A 49 12.87 24.31 26.64
C ASP A 49 13.08 22.83 26.97
N PRO A 50 14.32 22.29 26.95
CA PRO A 50 14.59 20.89 27.26
C PRO A 50 14.02 20.42 28.61
N GLU A 51 13.97 21.29 29.62
CA GLU A 51 13.37 20.97 30.93
C GLU A 51 11.86 20.70 30.83
N THR A 52 11.19 21.21 29.78
CA THR A 52 9.77 20.96 29.49
C THR A 52 9.56 19.79 28.53
N VAL A 53 10.55 19.47 27.69
CA VAL A 53 10.51 18.36 26.72
C VAL A 53 10.64 17.01 27.41
N GLU A 54 11.56 16.90 28.37
CA GLU A 54 11.90 15.63 29.02
C GLU A 54 10.70 14.92 29.68
N PRO A 55 9.85 15.60 30.50
CA PRO A 55 8.67 14.97 31.09
C PRO A 55 7.63 14.52 30.06
N VAL A 56 7.56 15.18 28.90
CA VAL A 56 6.62 14.84 27.83
C VAL A 56 7.07 13.58 27.09
N LEU A 57 8.38 13.43 26.86
CA LEU A 57 8.95 12.22 26.28
C LEU A 57 8.84 11.02 27.22
N GLU A 58 9.01 11.22 28.53
CA GLU A 58 8.82 10.17 29.54
C GLU A 58 7.37 9.67 29.64
N ALA A 59 6.39 10.49 29.24
CA ALA A 59 4.98 10.12 29.19
C ALA A 59 4.61 9.25 27.98
N LEU A 60 5.50 9.12 26.99
CA LEU A 60 5.30 8.22 25.86
C LEU A 60 5.31 6.76 26.32
N PRO A 61 4.49 5.88 25.73
CA PRO A 61 4.56 4.46 26.03
C PRO A 61 5.94 3.87 25.73
N GLU A 62 6.33 2.88 26.54
CA GLU A 62 7.47 2.03 26.27
C GLU A 62 7.25 1.28 24.94
N THR A 63 8.29 1.22 24.12
CA THR A 63 8.29 0.52 22.84
C THR A 63 9.68 -0.04 22.56
N GLU A 64 9.74 -1.15 21.83
CA GLU A 64 11.00 -1.73 21.34
C GLU A 64 11.50 -1.03 20.05
N SER A 65 10.70 -0.14 19.45
CA SER A 65 11.07 0.59 18.24
C SER A 65 11.95 1.79 18.55
N GLU A 66 13.05 1.93 17.80
CA GLU A 66 13.90 3.14 17.83
C GLU A 66 13.32 4.30 17.02
N TYR A 67 12.28 4.06 16.21
CA TYR A 67 11.71 5.04 15.31
C TYR A 67 10.52 5.78 15.91
N ALA A 68 10.48 7.08 15.65
CA ALA A 68 9.40 7.96 16.05
C ALA A 68 8.18 7.77 15.13
N THR A 69 7.01 7.66 15.74
CA THR A 69 5.73 7.67 15.01
C THR A 69 5.18 9.08 14.88
N ARG A 70 4.29 9.30 13.91
CA ARG A 70 3.57 10.58 13.76
C ARG A 70 2.72 10.88 15.00
N ALA A 71 2.19 9.84 15.64
CA ALA A 71 1.41 9.94 16.87
C ALA A 71 2.26 10.43 18.05
N GLU A 72 3.49 9.93 18.20
CA GLU A 72 4.44 10.40 19.21
C GLU A 72 4.83 11.86 19.00
N PHE A 73 5.15 12.24 17.76
CA PHE A 73 5.44 13.64 17.42
C PHE A 73 4.27 14.56 17.78
N ALA A 74 3.05 14.21 17.36
CA ALA A 74 1.88 15.02 17.61
C ALA A 74 1.52 15.08 19.11
N PHE A 75 1.70 13.98 19.83
CA PHE A 75 1.58 13.97 21.29
C PHE A 75 2.50 15.00 21.94
N CYS A 76 3.80 14.92 21.62
CA CYS A 76 4.79 15.78 22.22
C CYS A 76 4.52 17.25 21.93
N VAL A 77 4.29 17.58 20.66
CA VAL A 77 4.07 18.97 20.22
C VAL A 77 2.80 19.55 20.83
N SER A 78 1.69 18.81 20.87
CA SER A 78 0.44 19.31 21.47
C SER A 78 0.57 19.58 22.95
N ARG A 79 1.25 18.70 23.70
CA ARG A 79 1.52 18.90 25.13
C ARG A 79 2.42 20.11 25.38
N LEU A 80 3.50 20.25 24.61
CA LEU A 80 4.44 21.37 24.72
C LEU A 80 3.81 22.72 24.35
N LEU A 81 2.86 22.73 23.41
CA LEU A 81 2.09 23.92 23.06
C LEU A 81 0.93 24.21 24.01
N GLY A 82 0.68 23.37 25.02
CA GLY A 82 -0.44 23.52 25.95
C GLY A 82 -1.82 23.43 25.27
N LYS A 83 -1.93 22.74 24.14
CA LYS A 83 -3.20 22.55 23.44
C LYS A 83 -3.96 21.38 24.08
N GLU A 84 -4.90 21.70 24.96
CA GLU A 84 -5.73 20.71 25.68
C GLU A 84 -6.99 20.27 24.93
N SER A 85 -7.36 20.94 23.83
CA SER A 85 -8.60 20.65 23.09
C SER A 85 -8.36 20.39 21.61
N ALA A 86 -8.72 19.18 21.17
CA ALA A 86 -9.07 18.90 19.79
C ALA A 86 -10.18 19.87 19.31
N ALA A 87 -10.09 20.37 18.08
CA ALA A 87 -11.27 20.94 17.44
C ALA A 87 -12.32 19.82 17.26
N GLU A 88 -13.60 20.12 17.50
CA GLU A 88 -14.69 19.13 17.65
C GLU A 88 -14.88 18.20 16.42
N ASP A 89 -14.26 18.50 15.27
CA ASP A 89 -14.49 17.82 13.98
C ASP A 89 -13.22 17.26 13.28
N VAL A 90 -12.08 17.16 13.97
CA VAL A 90 -10.85 16.61 13.37
C VAL A 90 -10.90 15.08 13.38
N TYR A 91 -10.51 14.43 12.28
CA TYR A 91 -10.51 12.98 12.14
C TYR A 91 -9.19 12.44 11.57
N TYR A 92 -8.62 11.41 12.22
CA TYR A 92 -7.42 10.71 11.78
C TYR A 92 -7.67 9.20 11.65
N PRO A 93 -7.78 8.67 10.43
CA PRO A 93 -8.06 7.25 10.22
C PRO A 93 -6.92 6.33 10.67
N ASP A 94 -5.68 6.81 10.70
CA ASP A 94 -4.49 6.07 11.11
C ASP A 94 -4.29 6.03 12.64
N VAL A 95 -5.12 6.74 13.41
CA VAL A 95 -5.04 6.81 14.88
C VAL A 95 -6.41 6.55 15.50
N ALA A 96 -6.64 5.33 15.99
CA ALA A 96 -7.88 4.96 16.67
C ALA A 96 -8.16 5.84 17.92
N PRO A 97 -9.42 6.05 18.35
CA PRO A 97 -9.76 6.83 19.54
C PRO A 97 -9.21 6.25 20.83
N THR A 98 -9.00 4.93 20.84
CA THR A 98 -8.39 4.20 21.94
C THR A 98 -6.87 4.31 21.96
N HIS A 99 -6.27 4.87 20.90
CA HIS A 99 -4.83 5.12 20.85
C HIS A 99 -4.47 6.18 21.89
N TRP A 100 -3.41 5.92 22.66
CA TRP A 100 -3.00 6.75 23.81
C TRP A 100 -2.72 8.22 23.46
N ALA A 101 -2.34 8.51 22.22
CA ALA A 101 -2.07 9.86 21.71
C ALA A 101 -3.24 10.50 20.94
N SER A 102 -4.42 9.87 20.91
CA SER A 102 -5.52 10.29 20.02
C SER A 102 -5.94 11.75 20.24
N ALA A 103 -6.11 12.16 21.50
CA ALA A 103 -6.53 13.53 21.84
C ALA A 103 -5.50 14.59 21.41
N GLU A 104 -4.22 14.28 21.57
CA GLU A 104 -3.13 15.18 21.23
C GLU A 104 -2.87 15.25 19.71
N VAL A 105 -3.03 14.14 18.99
CA VAL A 105 -3.00 14.13 17.52
C VAL A 105 -4.10 15.04 16.96
N LEU A 106 -5.30 14.96 17.54
CA LEU A 106 -6.43 15.83 17.18
C LEU A 106 -6.18 17.31 17.53
N ALA A 107 -5.48 17.60 18.63
CA ALA A 107 -5.16 18.97 19.05
C ALA A 107 -4.08 19.64 18.19
N ALA A 108 -3.10 18.87 17.69
CA ALA A 108 -2.05 19.35 16.79
C ALA A 108 -2.64 19.88 15.46
N ALA A 109 -3.73 19.25 15.04
CA ALA A 109 -4.38 19.38 13.74
C ALA A 109 -5.28 20.62 13.54
N GLY A 110 -5.33 21.55 14.50
CA GLY A 110 -6.36 22.59 14.65
C GLY A 110 -6.56 23.61 13.52
N SER A 111 -6.42 23.24 12.25
CA SER A 111 -6.75 24.05 11.08
C SER A 111 -7.16 23.20 9.85
N GLY A 112 -8.24 22.40 9.96
CA GLY A 112 -8.87 21.68 8.82
C GLY A 112 -8.00 20.54 8.27
N THR A 113 -8.49 19.44 7.73
CA THR A 113 -9.37 19.37 6.54
C THR A 113 -9.73 17.89 6.25
N LEU A 114 -9.90 17.05 7.28
CA LEU A 114 -10.29 15.64 7.13
C LEU A 114 -11.30 15.31 8.22
N THR A 115 -12.57 15.13 7.84
CA THR A 115 -13.61 14.54 8.69
C THR A 115 -13.78 13.06 8.34
N LYS A 116 -14.45 12.28 9.20
CA LYS A 116 -14.78 10.87 8.89
C LYS A 116 -15.60 10.77 7.60
N GLU A 117 -16.61 11.63 7.44
CA GLU A 117 -17.44 11.68 6.24
C GLU A 117 -16.63 12.04 5.00
N SER A 118 -15.69 12.98 5.14
CA SER A 118 -14.83 13.41 4.03
C SER A 118 -13.95 12.24 3.57
N LEU A 119 -13.38 11.48 4.49
CA LEU A 119 -12.56 10.32 4.15
C LEU A 119 -13.38 9.17 3.57
N GLU A 120 -14.53 8.85 4.16
CA GLU A 120 -15.46 7.85 3.62
C GLU A 120 -15.84 8.20 2.17
N SER A 121 -16.08 9.48 1.88
CA SER A 121 -16.38 9.96 0.52
C SER A 121 -15.23 9.85 -0.47
N MET A 122 -13.98 9.79 0.02
CA MET A 122 -12.78 9.58 -0.81
C MET A 122 -12.51 8.10 -1.09
N THR A 123 -13.20 7.19 -0.41
CA THR A 123 -12.97 5.75 -0.62
C THR A 123 -13.60 5.23 -1.92
N ARG A 124 -12.96 4.23 -2.50
CA ARG A 124 -13.45 3.45 -3.65
C ARG A 124 -13.66 2.02 -3.17
N ASP A 125 -14.93 1.63 -3.04
CA ASP A 125 -15.33 0.37 -2.40
C ASP A 125 -14.76 0.20 -0.98
N GLY A 126 -14.66 1.31 -0.25
CA GLY A 126 -14.11 1.35 1.11
C GLY A 126 -12.57 1.39 1.20
N PHE A 127 -11.87 1.24 0.08
CA PHE A 127 -10.42 1.39 0.02
C PHE A 127 -10.02 2.83 -0.25
N LEU A 128 -8.89 3.25 0.30
CA LEU A 128 -8.29 4.55 0.04
C LEU A 128 -6.87 4.33 -0.49
N TRP A 129 -6.53 5.02 -1.57
CA TRP A 129 -5.18 5.01 -2.10
C TRP A 129 -4.53 6.37 -1.87
N PHE A 130 -3.37 6.36 -1.24
CA PHE A 130 -2.65 7.59 -0.89
C PHE A 130 -1.14 7.33 -0.82
N GLY A 131 -0.35 8.19 -1.47
CA GLY A 131 1.10 8.15 -1.42
C GLY A 131 1.71 6.85 -1.95
N GLY A 132 1.09 6.19 -2.94
CA GLY A 132 1.54 4.90 -3.46
C GLY A 132 0.90 3.69 -2.80
N TYR A 133 0.34 3.84 -1.60
CA TYR A 133 -0.11 2.72 -0.77
C TYR A 133 -1.63 2.63 -0.65
N LEU A 134 -2.09 1.41 -0.41
CA LEU A 134 -3.50 1.08 -0.22
C LEU A 134 -3.82 0.96 1.27
N TYR A 135 -4.93 1.58 1.66
CA TYR A 135 -5.51 1.54 3.00
C TYR A 135 -6.98 1.11 2.89
N ARG A 136 -7.57 0.66 3.99
CA ARG A 136 -8.99 0.28 4.07
C ARG A 136 -9.58 0.78 5.38
N LEU A 137 -10.73 1.45 5.31
CA LEU A 137 -11.49 1.82 6.52
C LEU A 137 -12.24 0.61 7.09
N GLY A 138 -12.11 0.32 8.38
CA GLY A 138 -13.00 -0.57 9.10
C GLY A 138 -14.41 0.01 9.25
N ASP A 139 -15.32 -0.81 9.77
CA ASP A 139 -16.71 -0.38 10.03
C ASP A 139 -16.78 0.72 11.12
N ASP A 140 -15.75 0.82 11.96
CA ASP A 140 -15.57 1.90 12.94
C ASP A 140 -15.12 3.22 12.29
N GLY A 141 -14.76 3.19 11.01
CA GLY A 141 -14.26 4.29 10.21
C GLY A 141 -12.75 4.39 10.14
N TYR A 142 -11.99 3.73 11.03
CA TYR A 142 -10.54 3.85 11.13
C TYR A 142 -9.83 2.93 10.15
N PHE A 143 -8.57 3.16 9.81
CA PHE A 143 -7.85 2.21 8.98
C PHE A 143 -7.70 0.87 9.69
N LEU A 144 -7.79 -0.20 8.91
CA LEU A 144 -7.41 -1.53 9.37
C LEU A 144 -5.91 -1.54 9.67
N THR A 145 -5.56 -1.96 10.88
CA THR A 145 -4.18 -2.08 11.35
C THR A 145 -3.94 -3.51 11.82
N ASP A 146 -2.81 -4.10 11.44
CA ASP A 146 -2.40 -5.46 11.84
C ASP A 146 -3.53 -6.51 11.69
N SER A 147 -4.23 -6.46 10.56
CA SER A 147 -5.45 -7.25 10.34
C SER A 147 -5.66 -7.59 8.87
N GLU A 148 -6.45 -8.64 8.64
CA GLU A 148 -6.77 -9.13 7.30
C GLU A 148 -8.21 -8.78 6.92
N PHE A 149 -8.40 -8.34 5.67
CA PHE A 149 -9.70 -8.13 5.06
C PHE A 149 -9.69 -8.70 3.64
N ASP A 150 -10.61 -9.61 3.35
CA ASP A 150 -10.81 -10.22 2.02
C ASP A 150 -9.51 -10.75 1.36
N GLY A 151 -8.67 -11.44 2.16
CA GLY A 151 -7.41 -12.00 1.66
C GLY A 151 -6.27 -10.99 1.53
N LEU A 152 -6.45 -9.75 1.99
CA LEU A 152 -5.45 -8.69 2.01
C LEU A 152 -5.06 -8.37 3.45
N TYR A 153 -3.77 -8.37 3.75
CA TYR A 153 -3.25 -8.03 5.07
C TYR A 153 -2.79 -6.57 5.09
N PHE A 154 -3.24 -5.84 6.10
CA PHE A 154 -2.83 -4.47 6.43
C PHE A 154 -1.89 -4.51 7.62
N ASP A 155 -0.68 -3.97 7.44
CA ASP A 155 0.39 -4.04 8.42
C ASP A 155 0.14 -3.13 9.65
N LYS A 156 1.13 -3.05 10.54
CA LYS A 156 1.08 -2.20 11.74
C LYS A 156 1.05 -0.70 11.42
N ASN A 157 1.36 -0.31 10.18
CA ASN A 157 1.23 1.05 9.69
C ASN A 157 -0.09 1.26 8.92
N SER A 158 -1.00 0.29 8.97
CA SER A 158 -2.29 0.26 8.29
C SER A 158 -2.21 0.22 6.76
N ARG A 159 -1.03 -0.11 6.22
CA ARG A 159 -0.79 -0.22 4.79
C ARG A 159 -0.97 -1.66 4.34
N TYR A 160 -1.64 -1.87 3.21
CA TYR A 160 -1.56 -3.15 2.53
C TYR A 160 -0.09 -3.48 2.24
N THR A 161 0.29 -4.74 2.46
CA THR A 161 1.61 -5.27 2.10
C THR A 161 1.48 -6.65 1.49
N SER A 162 2.34 -6.94 0.51
CA SER A 162 2.56 -8.31 0.01
C SER A 162 3.43 -9.16 0.95
N GLY A 163 4.03 -8.54 1.98
CA GLY A 163 5.07 -9.15 2.81
C GLY A 163 6.48 -8.96 2.25
N SER A 164 6.63 -8.29 1.10
CA SER A 164 7.90 -7.94 0.48
C SER A 164 7.94 -6.43 0.19
N ALA A 165 8.74 -5.68 0.97
CA ALA A 165 8.85 -4.23 0.83
C ALA A 165 9.26 -3.82 -0.60
N GLU A 166 10.20 -4.54 -1.22
CA GLU A 166 10.62 -4.24 -2.59
C GLU A 166 9.51 -4.44 -3.61
N LEU A 167 8.68 -5.48 -3.45
CA LEU A 167 7.54 -5.69 -4.34
C LEU A 167 6.48 -4.60 -4.12
N ASP A 168 6.25 -4.22 -2.87
CA ASP A 168 5.31 -3.15 -2.52
C ASP A 168 5.74 -1.80 -3.13
N ASP A 169 7.04 -1.51 -3.17
CA ASP A 169 7.58 -0.30 -3.83
C ASP A 169 7.33 -0.32 -5.35
N TYR A 170 7.56 -1.45 -6.02
CA TYR A 170 7.25 -1.59 -7.45
C TYR A 170 5.76 -1.43 -7.74
N VAL A 171 4.91 -2.01 -6.90
CA VAL A 171 3.45 -1.88 -6.98
C VAL A 171 3.05 -0.42 -6.78
N ALA A 172 3.56 0.24 -5.73
CA ALA A 172 3.26 1.63 -5.42
C ALA A 172 3.65 2.57 -6.56
N GLN A 173 4.85 2.41 -7.13
CA GLN A 173 5.33 3.20 -8.25
C GLN A 173 4.44 2.97 -9.49
N THR A 174 4.16 1.72 -9.83
CA THR A 174 3.37 1.39 -11.02
C THR A 174 1.94 1.91 -10.86
N LEU A 175 1.27 1.68 -9.73
CA LEU A 175 -0.09 2.16 -9.52
C LEU A 175 -0.17 3.70 -9.55
N SER A 176 0.85 4.40 -9.06
CA SER A 176 0.92 5.87 -9.14
C SER A 176 0.89 6.39 -10.59
N ASP A 177 1.47 5.63 -11.52
CA ASP A 177 1.54 6.02 -12.94
C ASP A 177 0.25 5.74 -13.71
N PHE A 178 -0.59 4.81 -13.23
CA PHE A 178 -1.78 4.33 -13.94
C PHE A 178 -3.12 4.72 -13.30
N MET A 179 -3.16 4.94 -11.98
CA MET A 179 -4.40 5.28 -11.29
C MET A 179 -4.81 6.72 -11.55
N THR A 180 -6.11 6.95 -11.69
CA THR A 180 -6.68 8.30 -11.74
C THR A 180 -7.68 8.50 -10.59
N PRO A 181 -7.69 9.68 -9.92
CA PRO A 181 -8.48 9.89 -8.70
C PRO A 181 -9.97 9.58 -8.84
N ASP A 182 -10.54 9.82 -10.03
CA ASP A 182 -11.98 9.73 -10.28
C ASP A 182 -12.41 8.45 -11.01
N ALA A 183 -11.48 7.57 -11.42
CA ALA A 183 -11.83 6.35 -12.14
C ALA A 183 -12.54 5.32 -11.24
N ALA A 184 -13.31 4.41 -11.83
CA ALA A 184 -13.77 3.24 -11.08
C ALA A 184 -12.60 2.27 -10.85
N ARG A 185 -12.59 1.55 -9.72
CA ARG A 185 -11.49 0.62 -9.37
C ARG A 185 -11.30 -0.47 -10.42
N LEU A 186 -12.37 -0.81 -11.14
CA LEU A 186 -12.36 -1.78 -12.23
C LEU A 186 -11.67 -1.22 -13.49
N ASP A 187 -11.79 0.08 -13.74
CA ASP A 187 -11.12 0.73 -14.86
C ASP A 187 -9.60 0.77 -14.65
N ASP A 188 -9.16 1.10 -13.43
CA ASP A 188 -7.74 1.04 -13.06
C ASP A 188 -7.20 -0.40 -13.16
N LEU A 189 -7.96 -1.39 -12.70
CA LEU A 189 -7.59 -2.80 -12.85
C LEU A 189 -7.44 -3.21 -14.32
N LYS A 190 -8.32 -2.71 -15.20
CA LYS A 190 -8.24 -2.96 -16.65
C LYS A 190 -7.04 -2.27 -17.28
N ALA A 191 -6.73 -1.04 -16.87
CA ALA A 191 -5.53 -0.33 -17.32
C ALA A 191 -4.26 -1.08 -16.94
N ILE A 192 -4.16 -1.53 -15.69
CA ILE A 192 -3.05 -2.32 -15.18
C ILE A 192 -2.93 -3.68 -15.88
N TYR A 193 -4.04 -4.36 -16.13
CA TYR A 193 -4.03 -5.61 -16.89
C TYR A 193 -3.38 -5.43 -18.27
N TYR A 194 -3.74 -4.36 -18.99
CA TYR A 194 -3.15 -4.07 -20.29
C TYR A 194 -1.71 -3.57 -20.22
N HIS A 195 -1.34 -2.86 -19.16
CA HIS A 195 0.07 -2.54 -18.91
C HIS A 195 0.92 -3.82 -18.81
N VAL A 196 0.53 -4.76 -17.94
CA VAL A 196 1.25 -6.04 -17.78
C VAL A 196 1.30 -6.83 -19.09
N LYS A 197 0.20 -6.86 -19.84
CA LYS A 197 0.12 -7.54 -21.14
C LYS A 197 1.04 -6.91 -22.20
N ASN A 198 1.06 -5.59 -22.32
CA ASN A 198 1.62 -4.90 -23.49
C ASN A 198 3.07 -4.45 -23.30
N ASP A 199 3.48 -4.16 -22.06
CA ASP A 199 4.72 -3.42 -21.81
C ASP A 199 5.88 -4.32 -21.36
N PHE A 200 5.59 -5.57 -20.97
CA PHE A 200 6.59 -6.60 -20.69
C PHE A 200 6.83 -7.55 -21.86
N GLN A 201 7.98 -8.22 -21.87
CA GLN A 201 8.34 -9.19 -22.91
C GLN A 201 8.41 -10.62 -22.38
N TYR A 202 7.92 -11.58 -23.16
CA TYR A 202 8.03 -12.98 -22.81
C TYR A 202 9.48 -13.48 -22.81
N LEU A 203 9.85 -14.23 -21.77
CA LEU A 203 11.12 -14.92 -21.64
C LEU A 203 10.90 -16.26 -20.95
N THR A 204 11.13 -17.38 -21.66
CA THR A 204 11.01 -18.73 -21.08
C THR A 204 11.96 -18.91 -19.90
N ARG A 205 11.41 -19.37 -18.77
CA ARG A 205 12.10 -19.56 -17.48
C ARG A 205 11.51 -20.77 -16.73
N ASN A 206 11.72 -20.83 -15.42
CA ASN A 206 11.33 -21.93 -14.54
C ASN A 206 9.84 -22.27 -14.65
N TYR A 207 9.52 -23.55 -14.57
CA TYR A 207 8.16 -24.05 -14.43
C TYR A 207 7.99 -24.65 -13.05
N TYR A 208 6.78 -24.55 -12.52
CA TYR A 208 6.41 -25.09 -11.22
C TYR A 208 5.40 -26.22 -11.38
N ASP A 209 5.38 -27.13 -10.42
CA ASP A 209 4.39 -28.20 -10.36
C ASP A 209 2.99 -27.63 -10.11
N SER A 210 1.96 -28.27 -10.66
CA SER A 210 0.58 -27.83 -10.45
C SER A 210 0.23 -27.77 -8.95
N GLY A 211 -0.34 -26.64 -8.52
CA GLY A 211 -0.68 -26.37 -7.12
C GLY A 211 0.49 -25.81 -6.30
N ALA A 212 1.68 -25.60 -6.89
CA ALA A 212 2.77 -24.92 -6.20
C ALA A 212 2.38 -23.49 -5.80
N THR A 213 2.85 -23.07 -4.62
CA THR A 213 2.64 -21.75 -4.02
C THR A 213 3.98 -21.13 -3.60
N GLY A 214 4.01 -19.82 -3.33
CA GLY A 214 5.19 -19.13 -2.78
C GLY A 214 6.25 -18.76 -3.83
N TRP A 215 5.96 -18.98 -5.11
CA TRP A 215 6.80 -18.54 -6.24
C TRP A 215 6.44 -17.13 -6.73
N ASP A 216 5.27 -16.64 -6.35
CA ASP A 216 4.61 -15.48 -6.92
C ASP A 216 5.34 -14.16 -6.65
N ILE A 217 5.86 -13.95 -5.44
CA ILE A 217 6.64 -12.75 -5.10
C ILE A 217 7.93 -12.69 -5.92
N ASP A 218 8.70 -13.77 -5.96
CA ASP A 218 9.99 -13.82 -6.66
C ASP A 218 9.83 -13.66 -8.18
N GLU A 219 8.79 -14.28 -8.75
CA GLU A 219 8.52 -14.17 -10.18
C GLU A 219 7.93 -12.79 -10.56
N ALA A 220 7.13 -12.16 -9.69
CA ALA A 220 6.71 -10.77 -9.87
C ALA A 220 7.92 -9.81 -9.86
N LEU A 221 8.81 -9.94 -8.88
CA LEU A 221 10.04 -9.13 -8.83
C LEU A 221 10.93 -9.36 -10.06
N THR A 222 10.97 -10.59 -10.59
CA THR A 222 11.76 -10.89 -11.78
C THR A 222 11.32 -10.06 -13.00
N ILE A 223 10.01 -9.98 -13.27
CA ILE A 223 9.51 -9.22 -14.42
C ILE A 223 9.60 -7.71 -14.18
N PHE A 224 9.35 -7.21 -12.97
CA PHE A 224 9.54 -5.78 -12.66
C PHE A 224 11.00 -5.34 -12.80
N ARG A 225 11.97 -6.15 -12.34
CA ARG A 225 13.40 -5.82 -12.43
C ARG A 225 13.96 -5.89 -13.86
N THR A 226 13.43 -6.79 -14.69
CA THR A 226 14.05 -7.11 -15.98
C THR A 226 13.22 -6.71 -17.19
N ASN A 227 11.96 -6.30 -16.99
CA ASN A 227 10.92 -6.14 -17.99
C ASN A 227 10.64 -7.42 -18.80
N LYS A 228 11.02 -8.59 -18.29
CA LYS A 228 10.89 -9.89 -18.98
C LYS A 228 10.49 -11.02 -18.05
N GLY A 229 9.68 -11.95 -18.53
CA GLY A 229 9.27 -13.11 -17.73
C GLY A 229 8.44 -14.14 -18.49
N ASN A 230 8.16 -15.28 -17.86
CA ASN A 230 7.23 -16.28 -18.38
C ASN A 230 5.83 -16.11 -17.72
N CYS A 231 4.90 -17.02 -18.00
CA CYS A 231 3.53 -16.95 -17.46
C CYS A 231 3.45 -16.81 -15.92
N TYR A 232 4.40 -17.38 -15.17
CA TYR A 232 4.50 -17.18 -13.73
C TYR A 232 4.82 -15.74 -13.36
N CYS A 233 5.79 -15.12 -14.04
CA CYS A 233 6.13 -13.73 -13.78
C CYS A 233 4.96 -12.78 -14.11
N TYR A 234 4.28 -13.01 -15.24
CA TYR A 234 3.10 -12.22 -15.62
C TYR A 234 1.94 -12.38 -14.61
N ALA A 235 1.67 -13.61 -14.17
CA ALA A 235 0.65 -13.88 -13.16
C ALA A 235 1.01 -13.24 -11.81
N GLY A 236 2.26 -13.38 -11.36
CA GLY A 236 2.74 -12.76 -10.12
C GLY A 236 2.62 -11.24 -10.14
N ALA A 237 3.10 -10.59 -11.20
CA ALA A 237 3.04 -9.14 -11.33
C ALA A 237 1.61 -8.60 -11.38
N PHE A 238 0.74 -9.22 -12.19
CA PHE A 238 -0.66 -8.79 -12.24
C PHE A 238 -1.38 -9.03 -10.91
N CYS A 239 -1.15 -10.17 -10.24
CA CYS A 239 -1.70 -10.45 -8.93
C CYS A 239 -1.26 -9.40 -7.90
N ALA A 240 0.02 -9.04 -7.85
CA ALA A 240 0.54 -8.04 -6.92
C ALA A 240 -0.11 -6.67 -7.14
N LEU A 241 -0.22 -6.22 -8.40
CA LEU A 241 -0.86 -4.95 -8.75
C LEU A 241 -2.37 -4.96 -8.46
N ALA A 242 -3.06 -6.06 -8.76
CA ALA A 242 -4.49 -6.22 -8.46
C ALA A 242 -4.75 -6.17 -6.94
N ARG A 243 -3.88 -6.79 -6.13
CA ARG A 243 -3.97 -6.70 -4.66
C ARG A 243 -3.67 -5.30 -4.16
N GLY A 244 -2.72 -4.59 -4.78
CA GLY A 244 -2.47 -3.16 -4.52
C GLY A 244 -3.66 -2.24 -4.86
N LEU A 245 -4.59 -2.70 -5.69
CA LEU A 245 -5.88 -2.06 -5.97
C LEU A 245 -7.02 -2.56 -5.05
N GLY A 246 -6.73 -3.43 -4.09
CA GLY A 246 -7.71 -3.93 -3.12
C GLY A 246 -8.56 -5.10 -3.62
N TYR A 247 -8.13 -5.82 -4.65
CA TYR A 247 -8.82 -7.04 -5.10
C TYR A 247 -8.29 -8.28 -4.38
N ASN A 248 -9.19 -9.18 -4.01
CA ASN A 248 -8.85 -10.53 -3.57
C ASN A 248 -8.34 -11.37 -4.75
N ALA A 249 -7.08 -11.12 -5.12
CA ALA A 249 -6.39 -11.80 -6.19
C ALA A 249 -5.42 -12.86 -5.65
N ARG A 250 -5.32 -13.98 -6.38
CA ARG A 250 -4.43 -15.11 -6.08
C ARG A 250 -3.85 -15.67 -7.36
N THR A 251 -2.59 -16.09 -7.30
CA THR A 251 -1.93 -16.81 -8.38
C THR A 251 -2.21 -18.32 -8.31
N TYR A 252 -2.22 -18.97 -9.46
CA TYR A 252 -2.31 -20.42 -9.57
C TYR A 252 -1.25 -20.96 -10.52
N SER A 253 -0.60 -22.04 -10.11
CA SER A 253 0.24 -22.87 -10.97
C SER A 253 -0.54 -24.11 -11.40
N GLY A 254 -0.54 -24.40 -12.69
CA GLY A 254 -1.31 -25.50 -13.25
C GLY A 254 -0.99 -25.77 -14.70
N SER A 255 -2.03 -26.07 -15.46
CA SER A 255 -1.95 -26.30 -16.89
C SER A 255 -3.11 -25.68 -17.66
N ILE A 256 -2.88 -25.47 -18.96
CA ILE A 256 -3.87 -24.94 -19.90
C ILE A 256 -3.96 -25.82 -21.16
N GLY A 257 -5.12 -25.79 -21.81
CA GLY A 257 -5.34 -26.44 -23.10
C GLY A 257 -5.45 -27.97 -23.03
N ILE A 258 -5.68 -28.59 -24.19
CA ILE A 258 -5.90 -30.05 -24.30
C ILE A 258 -4.59 -30.83 -24.05
N GLU A 259 -3.45 -30.21 -24.31
CA GLU A 259 -2.13 -30.80 -24.11
C GLU A 259 -1.60 -30.64 -22.68
N ASN A 260 -2.37 -30.01 -21.77
CA ASN A 260 -1.99 -29.72 -20.39
C ASN A 260 -0.61 -29.03 -20.29
N GLN A 261 -0.41 -27.97 -21.09
CA GLN A 261 0.84 -27.23 -21.06
C GLN A 261 0.98 -26.52 -19.71
N PRO A 262 2.14 -26.63 -19.02
CA PRO A 262 2.37 -25.95 -17.74
C PRO A 262 2.14 -24.45 -17.86
N HIS A 263 1.31 -23.91 -16.97
CA HIS A 263 0.83 -22.54 -17.09
C HIS A 263 0.50 -21.92 -15.73
N ALA A 264 0.53 -20.60 -15.66
CA ALA A 264 0.12 -19.84 -14.48
C ALA A 264 -0.75 -18.66 -14.85
N TRP A 265 -1.72 -18.36 -13.99
CA TRP A 265 -2.66 -17.25 -14.16
C TRP A 265 -3.03 -16.64 -12.80
N THR A 266 -3.70 -15.50 -12.84
CA THR A 266 -4.30 -14.89 -11.65
C THR A 266 -5.80 -15.14 -11.64
N GLU A 267 -6.37 -15.36 -10.47
CA GLU A 267 -7.81 -15.30 -10.26
C GLU A 267 -8.18 -14.23 -9.27
N ILE A 268 -9.29 -13.54 -9.55
CA ILE A 268 -9.88 -12.54 -8.68
C ILE A 268 -11.24 -13.04 -8.20
N THR A 269 -11.44 -13.04 -6.89
CA THR A 269 -12.76 -13.24 -6.29
C THR A 269 -13.43 -11.89 -6.12
N LEU A 270 -14.59 -11.71 -6.77
CA LEU A 270 -15.36 -10.48 -6.71
C LEU A 270 -16.86 -10.82 -6.73
N ASP A 271 -17.61 -10.32 -5.76
CA ASP A 271 -19.06 -10.55 -5.60
C ASP A 271 -19.46 -12.04 -5.63
N GLY A 272 -18.66 -12.89 -4.98
CA GLY A 272 -18.88 -14.34 -4.92
C GLY A 272 -18.62 -15.08 -6.24
N LYS A 273 -18.07 -14.40 -7.24
CA LYS A 273 -17.66 -14.98 -8.52
C LYS A 273 -16.14 -15.00 -8.64
N ILE A 274 -15.64 -15.95 -9.42
CA ILE A 274 -14.22 -16.09 -9.70
C ILE A 274 -13.96 -15.75 -11.16
N TYR A 275 -13.06 -14.80 -11.36
CA TYR A 275 -12.62 -14.34 -12.68
C TYR A 275 -11.17 -14.76 -12.89
N ILE A 276 -10.87 -15.28 -14.07
CA ILE A 276 -9.51 -15.57 -14.53
C ILE A 276 -8.99 -14.33 -15.26
N CYS A 277 -7.79 -13.90 -14.88
CA CYS A 277 -7.03 -12.86 -15.54
C CYS A 277 -5.69 -13.45 -15.98
N ASP A 278 -5.46 -13.48 -17.29
CA ASP A 278 -4.29 -14.08 -17.89
C ASP A 278 -3.68 -13.16 -18.96
N PRO A 279 -2.91 -12.14 -18.52
CA PRO A 279 -2.32 -11.17 -19.43
C PRO A 279 -1.29 -11.80 -20.38
N GLU A 280 -0.61 -12.88 -19.97
CA GLU A 280 0.37 -13.55 -20.83
C GLU A 280 -0.31 -14.29 -21.97
N ILE A 281 -1.36 -15.06 -21.69
CA ILE A 281 -2.10 -15.77 -22.75
C ILE A 281 -2.70 -14.79 -23.74
N GLU A 282 -3.28 -13.69 -23.27
CA GLU A 282 -3.83 -12.69 -24.17
C GLU A 282 -2.74 -12.04 -25.03
N MET A 283 -1.59 -11.70 -24.45
CA MET A 283 -0.43 -11.20 -25.19
C MET A 283 0.02 -12.20 -26.27
N ASN A 284 0.19 -13.48 -25.92
CA ASN A 284 0.62 -14.51 -26.86
C ASN A 284 -0.39 -14.68 -28.03
N TYR A 285 -1.69 -14.69 -27.75
CA TYR A 285 -2.72 -14.75 -28.77
C TYR A 285 -2.72 -13.52 -29.69
N TRP A 286 -2.46 -12.34 -29.15
CA TRP A 286 -2.30 -11.13 -29.95
C TRP A 286 -1.07 -11.19 -30.87
N LEU A 287 0.05 -11.75 -30.41
CA LEU A 287 1.24 -11.98 -31.24
C LEU A 287 0.96 -12.96 -32.40
N LEU A 288 0.05 -13.91 -32.18
CA LEU A 288 -0.44 -14.85 -33.20
C LEU A 288 -1.57 -14.27 -34.07
N GLN A 289 -1.92 -12.99 -33.92
CA GLN A 289 -3.04 -12.32 -34.60
C GLN A 289 -4.42 -12.94 -34.32
N MET A 290 -4.55 -13.62 -33.18
CA MET A 290 -5.77 -14.23 -32.68
C MET A 290 -6.38 -13.36 -31.58
N TYR A 291 -6.92 -12.21 -31.96
CA TYR A 291 -7.40 -11.20 -31.00
C TYR A 291 -8.51 -11.71 -30.08
N THR A 292 -8.25 -11.63 -28.78
CA THR A 292 -9.21 -11.92 -27.71
C THR A 292 -9.10 -10.83 -26.63
N ASP A 293 -10.19 -10.59 -25.90
CA ASP A 293 -10.19 -9.79 -24.67
C ASP A 293 -10.48 -10.76 -23.52
N ASN A 294 -9.44 -11.11 -22.77
CA ASN A 294 -9.49 -12.08 -21.68
C ASN A 294 -9.51 -11.39 -20.30
N PHE A 295 -9.63 -10.06 -20.27
CA PHE A 295 -9.73 -9.33 -19.01
C PHE A 295 -10.95 -9.80 -18.22
N MET A 296 -10.72 -10.25 -16.97
CA MET A 296 -11.77 -10.71 -16.05
C MET A 296 -12.71 -11.73 -16.70
N MET A 297 -12.15 -12.79 -17.31
CA MET A 297 -12.95 -13.87 -17.87
C MET A 297 -13.57 -14.69 -16.74
N LEU A 298 -14.90 -14.74 -16.67
CA LEU A 298 -15.59 -15.56 -15.66
C LEU A 298 -15.17 -17.03 -15.79
N ARG A 299 -14.79 -17.67 -14.68
CA ARG A 299 -14.21 -19.02 -14.66
C ARG A 299 -15.12 -20.06 -15.36
N GLU A 300 -16.44 -19.92 -15.25
CA GLU A 300 -17.38 -20.83 -15.94
C GLU A 300 -17.36 -20.69 -17.47
N ASN A 301 -16.93 -19.53 -17.98
CA ASN A 301 -16.79 -19.27 -19.41
C ASN A 301 -15.42 -19.68 -19.94
N SER A 302 -14.45 -19.99 -19.07
CA SER A 302 -13.10 -20.37 -19.48
C SER A 302 -12.97 -21.86 -19.84
N LEU A 303 -14.09 -22.60 -19.95
CA LEU A 303 -14.07 -24.04 -20.26
C LEU A 303 -13.38 -24.36 -21.59
N GLY A 304 -13.46 -23.48 -22.58
CA GLY A 304 -12.75 -23.65 -23.85
C GLY A 304 -11.23 -23.61 -23.73
N TRP A 305 -10.71 -22.97 -22.68
CA TRP A 305 -9.28 -22.84 -22.41
C TRP A 305 -8.71 -23.96 -21.54
N ASN A 306 -9.57 -24.72 -20.83
CA ASN A 306 -9.19 -25.84 -19.98
C ASN A 306 -8.11 -25.53 -18.94
N TYR A 307 -8.25 -24.42 -18.20
CA TYR A 307 -7.40 -24.15 -17.03
C TYR A 307 -7.59 -25.22 -15.96
N GLN A 308 -6.50 -25.85 -15.49
CA GLN A 308 -6.51 -26.91 -14.49
C GLN A 308 -5.42 -26.67 -13.44
N ALA A 309 -5.77 -26.66 -12.15
CA ALA A 309 -4.79 -26.67 -11.07
C ALA A 309 -5.33 -27.38 -9.83
N VAL A 310 -4.43 -28.00 -9.07
CA VAL A 310 -4.74 -28.54 -7.74
C VAL A 310 -4.95 -27.38 -6.76
N GLY A 311 -5.94 -27.51 -5.86
CA GLY A 311 -6.18 -26.52 -4.80
C GLY A 311 -6.96 -25.27 -5.21
N ARG A 312 -7.52 -25.22 -6.42
CA ARG A 312 -8.52 -24.21 -6.80
C ARG A 312 -9.77 -24.39 -5.95
N THR A 313 -10.05 -23.42 -5.10
CA THR A 313 -11.36 -23.27 -4.46
C THR A 313 -12.33 -22.56 -5.40
#